data_AF-A0A1H9DI06-F1
#
_entry.id   AF-A0A1H9DI06-F1
#
_cell.length_a   1.000
_cell.length_b   1.000
_cell.length_c   1.000
_cell.angle_alpha   90.00
_cell.angle_beta   90.00
_cell.angle_gamma   90.00
#
_symmetry.space_group_name_H-M   'P 1'
#
loop_
_entity.id
_entity.type
_entity.pdbx_description
1 polymer ?
#
loop_
_entity_poly.entity_id
_entity_poly.type
_entity_poly.pdbx_seq_one_letter_code
_entity_poly.pdbx_strand_id
1 'polypeptide(L)'
;MNATPQAQGEASGAGERELDALVQDIARLEAVVAGWEPAQQAGVQALKQAIEALHKEALRRLIRRLKQEPAAATALREALGEPLIWAVLLHHGLVREPLEARVRKALEDVQPYMAAHGGGVELVAVKAPDTVEIRLTGACHSCPASSTTLSQGVEKALREHCPEIQHIRQVSRGQDACASPDNPAVHYISPFALNAKGGWQDLALLTEIPERGVLERTLKGRSLLLSRQGDAVSCFDNRCAHLGMPLDMGEVREGVIRCPYHGFEYLLDSGECLTASEVQLCSHAVRVIGERVQVRLEGGGT
;
A
#
# COMPACT_ATOMS: atom_id res chain seq x y z
N MET A 1 -53.99 1.00 -8.03
CA MET A 1 -52.75 1.45 -8.68
C MET A 1 -51.62 1.39 -7.66
N ASN A 2 -50.42 1.08 -8.14
CA ASN A 2 -49.11 1.04 -7.46
C ASN A 2 -48.69 -0.25 -6.72
N ALA A 3 -48.20 -1.19 -7.53
CA ALA A 3 -46.77 -1.52 -7.73
C ALA A 3 -45.88 -1.85 -6.52
N THR A 4 -45.51 -3.13 -6.44
CA THR A 4 -44.27 -3.69 -5.88
C THR A 4 -43.05 -3.24 -6.69
N PRO A 5 -41.83 -3.19 -6.10
CA PRO A 5 -40.89 -4.30 -6.37
C PRO A 5 -39.94 -4.65 -5.21
N GLN A 6 -39.73 -5.95 -5.00
CA GLN A 6 -38.53 -6.54 -4.37
C GLN A 6 -38.08 -7.70 -5.26
N ALA A 7 -37.01 -7.52 -6.03
CA ALA A 7 -36.43 -8.55 -6.90
C ALA A 7 -34.95 -8.23 -7.22
N GLN A 8 -34.11 -8.13 -6.18
CA GLN A 8 -32.65 -7.93 -6.34
C GLN A 8 -31.79 -8.96 -5.60
N GLY A 9 -32.39 -9.99 -4.98
CA GLY A 9 -31.66 -10.99 -4.18
C GLY A 9 -31.49 -12.39 -4.81
N GLU A 10 -32.13 -12.70 -5.94
CA GLU A 10 -32.21 -14.09 -6.46
C GLU A 10 -31.23 -14.39 -7.61
N ALA A 11 -30.71 -13.38 -8.31
CA ALA A 11 -29.90 -13.57 -9.52
C ALA A 11 -28.43 -13.98 -9.24
N SER A 12 -27.82 -13.50 -8.15
CA SER A 12 -26.43 -13.83 -7.80
C SER A 12 -26.25 -15.29 -7.40
N GLY A 13 -27.20 -15.83 -6.60
CA GLY A 13 -27.14 -17.20 -6.13
C GLY A 13 -27.43 -18.27 -7.19
N ALA A 14 -27.92 -17.90 -8.38
CA ALA A 14 -28.08 -18.83 -9.50
C ALA A 14 -26.75 -19.03 -10.27
N GLY A 15 -26.01 -17.94 -10.51
CA GLY A 15 -24.70 -17.97 -11.18
C GLY A 15 -23.61 -18.66 -10.36
N GLU A 16 -23.61 -18.48 -9.03
CA GLU A 16 -22.66 -19.18 -8.13
C GLU A 16 -22.87 -20.70 -8.14
N ARG A 17 -24.13 -21.16 -8.16
CA ARG A 17 -24.46 -22.59 -8.25
C ARG A 17 -24.06 -23.21 -9.59
N GLU A 18 -24.12 -22.43 -10.67
CA GLU A 18 -23.68 -22.86 -12.00
C GLU A 18 -22.15 -22.97 -12.08
N LEU A 19 -21.43 -22.02 -11.47
CA LEU A 19 -19.98 -22.07 -11.37
C LEU A 19 -19.48 -23.28 -10.56
N ASP A 20 -20.07 -23.54 -9.40
CA ASP A 20 -19.71 -24.69 -8.57
C ASP A 20 -19.89 -26.01 -9.32
N ALA A 21 -20.95 -26.12 -10.13
CA ALA A 21 -21.18 -27.28 -10.98
C ALA A 21 -20.07 -27.45 -12.03
N LEU A 22 -19.68 -26.36 -12.71
CA LEU A 22 -18.58 -26.38 -13.69
C LEU A 22 -17.25 -26.79 -13.06
N VAL A 23 -16.92 -26.28 -11.87
CA VAL A 23 -15.69 -26.63 -11.14
C VAL A 23 -15.70 -28.11 -10.73
N GLN A 24 -16.83 -28.61 -10.24
CA GLN A 24 -16.99 -30.01 -9.86
C GLN A 24 -16.88 -30.95 -11.07
N ASP A 25 -17.43 -30.55 -12.22
CA ASP A 25 -17.33 -31.34 -13.45
C ASP A 25 -15.89 -31.40 -13.96
N ILE A 26 -15.13 -30.29 -13.91
CA ILE A 26 -13.70 -30.27 -14.23
C ILE A 26 -12.94 -31.24 -13.30
N ALA A 27 -13.13 -31.12 -11.99
CA ALA A 27 -12.44 -31.98 -11.02
C ALA A 27 -12.76 -33.47 -11.24
N ARG A 28 -14.01 -33.80 -11.58
CA ARG A 28 -14.44 -35.17 -11.89
C ARG A 28 -13.73 -35.70 -13.15
N LEU A 29 -13.65 -34.89 -14.20
CA LEU A 29 -12.96 -35.27 -15.44
C LEU A 29 -11.45 -35.44 -15.22
N GLU A 30 -10.82 -34.55 -14.44
CA GLU A 30 -9.41 -34.67 -14.08
C GLU A 30 -9.12 -35.96 -13.28
N ALA A 31 -10.01 -36.35 -12.37
CA ALA A 31 -9.90 -37.61 -11.64
C ALA A 31 -10.01 -38.85 -12.56
N VAL A 32 -10.84 -38.79 -13.60
CA VAL A 32 -10.91 -39.86 -14.62
C VAL A 32 -9.59 -39.95 -15.39
N VAL A 33 -9.06 -38.81 -15.85
CA VAL A 33 -7.79 -38.75 -16.61
C VAL A 33 -6.62 -39.24 -15.76
N ALA A 34 -6.62 -39.00 -14.45
CA ALA A 34 -5.58 -39.47 -13.55
C ALA A 34 -5.42 -41.01 -13.52
N GLY A 35 -6.48 -41.76 -13.86
CA GLY A 35 -6.45 -43.22 -13.96
C GLY A 35 -5.95 -43.78 -15.30
N TRP A 36 -5.67 -42.92 -16.30
CA TRP A 36 -5.29 -43.35 -17.65
C TRP A 36 -3.79 -43.64 -17.78
N GLU A 37 -3.38 -44.30 -18.87
CA GLU A 37 -1.97 -44.55 -19.15
C GLU A 37 -1.19 -43.24 -19.40
N PRO A 38 0.12 -43.18 -19.10
CA PRO A 38 0.91 -41.94 -19.22
C PRO A 38 0.84 -41.28 -20.62
N ALA A 39 0.78 -42.07 -21.68
CA ALA A 39 0.66 -41.55 -23.05
C ALA A 39 -0.70 -40.87 -23.30
N GLN A 40 -1.78 -41.43 -22.76
CA GLN A 40 -3.13 -40.87 -22.87
C GLN A 40 -3.25 -39.59 -22.03
N GLN A 41 -2.69 -39.59 -20.81
CA GLN A 41 -2.61 -38.41 -19.96
C GLN A 41 -1.87 -37.27 -20.68
N ALA A 42 -0.71 -37.57 -21.29
CA ALA A 42 0.05 -36.58 -22.05
C ALA A 42 -0.76 -36.01 -23.22
N GLY A 43 -1.51 -36.85 -23.95
CA GLY A 43 -2.38 -36.40 -25.05
C GLY A 43 -3.49 -35.43 -24.60
N VAL A 44 -4.19 -35.75 -23.51
CA VAL A 44 -5.23 -34.86 -22.96
C VAL A 44 -4.64 -33.56 -22.44
N GLN A 45 -3.50 -33.63 -21.75
CA GLN A 45 -2.82 -32.43 -21.25
C GLN A 45 -2.37 -31.52 -22.40
N ALA A 46 -1.85 -32.09 -23.49
CA ALA A 46 -1.49 -31.33 -24.68
C ALA A 46 -2.72 -30.64 -25.33
N LEU A 47 -3.85 -31.35 -25.41
CA LEU A 47 -5.10 -30.76 -25.92
C LEU A 47 -5.61 -29.63 -25.01
N LYS A 48 -5.62 -29.84 -23.68
CA LYS A 48 -5.99 -28.81 -22.70
C LYS A 48 -5.11 -27.57 -22.87
N GLN A 49 -3.79 -27.74 -22.93
CA GLN A 49 -2.85 -26.63 -23.13
C GLN A 49 -3.08 -25.88 -24.46
N ALA A 50 -3.40 -26.59 -25.55
CA ALA A 50 -3.70 -25.97 -26.83
C ALA A 50 -4.98 -25.11 -26.79
N ILE A 51 -6.04 -25.61 -26.15
CA ILE A 51 -7.29 -24.88 -25.94
C ILE A 51 -7.04 -23.64 -25.06
N GLU A 52 -6.33 -23.80 -23.95
CA GLU A 52 -5.96 -22.71 -23.04
C GLU A 52 -5.13 -21.61 -23.74
N ALA A 53 -4.20 -22.01 -24.62
CA ALA A 53 -3.41 -21.06 -25.40
C ALA A 53 -4.28 -20.25 -26.38
N LEU A 54 -5.27 -20.89 -27.02
CA LEU A 54 -6.22 -20.23 -27.90
C LEU A 54 -7.10 -19.23 -27.12
N HIS A 55 -7.66 -19.64 -25.98
CA HIS A 55 -8.46 -18.77 -25.11
C HIS A 55 -7.66 -17.57 -24.63
N LYS A 56 -6.43 -17.79 -24.17
CA LYS A 56 -5.52 -16.72 -23.77
C LYS A 56 -5.31 -15.69 -24.87
N GLU A 57 -5.05 -16.11 -26.11
CA GLU A 57 -4.84 -15.18 -27.23
C GLU A 57 -6.12 -14.42 -27.60
N ALA A 58 -7.28 -15.08 -27.57
CA ALA A 58 -8.57 -14.44 -27.80
C ALA A 58 -8.87 -13.37 -26.75
N LEU A 59 -8.77 -13.71 -25.46
CA LEU A 59 -8.95 -12.78 -24.35
C LEU A 59 -7.94 -11.63 -24.39
N ARG A 60 -6.67 -11.91 -24.71
CA ARG A 60 -5.63 -10.88 -24.89
C ARG A 60 -5.98 -9.89 -25.99
N ARG A 61 -6.54 -10.35 -27.12
CA ARG A 61 -6.97 -9.47 -28.22
C ARG A 61 -8.21 -8.65 -27.83
N LEU A 62 -9.18 -9.28 -27.16
CA LEU A 62 -10.39 -8.62 -26.68
C LEU A 62 -10.05 -7.50 -25.69
N ILE A 63 -9.30 -7.81 -24.63
CA ILE A 63 -8.87 -6.86 -23.61
C ILE A 63 -8.10 -5.68 -24.25
N ARG A 64 -7.22 -5.96 -25.22
CA ARG A 64 -6.49 -4.90 -25.96
C ARG A 64 -7.42 -3.96 -26.71
N ARG A 65 -8.50 -4.46 -27.32
CA ARG A 65 -9.50 -3.64 -28.01
C ARG A 65 -10.34 -2.84 -27.01
N LEU A 66 -10.84 -3.48 -25.95
CA LEU A 66 -11.66 -2.82 -24.92
C LEU A 66 -10.90 -1.68 -24.24
N LYS A 67 -9.58 -1.83 -24.01
CA LYS A 67 -8.75 -0.77 -23.43
C LYS A 67 -8.61 0.49 -24.30
N GLN A 68 -8.94 0.43 -25.60
CA GLN A 68 -8.86 1.59 -26.49
C GLN A 68 -10.03 2.56 -26.29
N GLU A 69 -11.12 2.11 -25.67
CA GLU A 69 -12.32 2.90 -25.40
C GLU A 69 -12.42 3.21 -23.89
N PRO A 70 -12.42 4.50 -23.46
CA PRO A 70 -12.34 4.87 -22.04
C PRO A 70 -13.46 4.31 -21.17
N ALA A 71 -14.69 4.24 -21.70
CA ALA A 71 -15.84 3.68 -21.01
C ALA A 71 -15.68 2.17 -20.78
N ALA A 72 -15.31 1.43 -21.84
CA ALA A 72 -15.05 -0.01 -21.76
C ALA A 72 -13.85 -0.34 -20.87
N ALA A 73 -12.80 0.49 -20.85
CA ALA A 73 -11.66 0.34 -19.96
C ALA A 73 -12.05 0.50 -18.47
N THR A 74 -13.06 1.31 -18.16
CA THR A 74 -13.56 1.49 -16.80
C THR A 74 -14.41 0.31 -16.38
N ALA A 75 -15.36 -0.12 -17.22
CA ALA A 75 -16.14 -1.34 -16.97
C ALA A 75 -15.25 -2.59 -16.81
N LEU A 76 -14.18 -2.69 -17.62
CA LEU A 76 -13.19 -3.78 -17.47
C LEU A 76 -12.49 -3.74 -16.11
N ARG A 77 -12.15 -2.55 -15.58
CA ARG A 77 -11.54 -2.41 -14.24
C ARG A 77 -12.51 -2.81 -13.13
N GLU A 78 -13.77 -2.44 -13.25
CA GLU A 78 -14.83 -2.85 -12.31
C GLU A 78 -15.02 -4.37 -12.32
N ALA A 79 -15.06 -4.98 -13.51
CA ALA A 79 -15.18 -6.42 -13.68
C ALA A 79 -13.99 -7.20 -13.08
N LEU A 80 -12.79 -6.61 -13.05
CA LEU A 80 -11.63 -7.22 -12.36
C LEU A 80 -11.80 -7.31 -10.84
N GLY A 81 -12.76 -6.58 -10.24
CA GLY A 81 -13.14 -6.76 -8.86
C GLY A 81 -13.94 -8.04 -8.59
N GLU A 82 -14.48 -8.68 -9.64
CA GLU A 82 -15.21 -9.93 -9.51
C GLU A 82 -14.22 -11.11 -9.36
N PRO A 83 -14.31 -11.92 -8.27
CA PRO A 83 -13.33 -12.96 -7.97
C PRO A 83 -13.11 -13.99 -9.08
N LEU A 84 -14.18 -14.39 -9.77
CA LEU A 84 -14.10 -15.38 -10.85
C LEU A 84 -13.36 -14.82 -12.07
N ILE A 85 -13.73 -13.61 -12.50
CA ILE A 85 -13.09 -12.93 -13.63
C ILE A 85 -11.60 -12.73 -13.34
N TRP A 86 -11.29 -12.29 -12.12
CA TRP A 86 -9.91 -12.17 -11.65
C TRP A 86 -9.16 -13.51 -11.72
N ALA A 87 -9.72 -14.58 -11.17
CA ALA A 87 -9.08 -15.90 -11.12
C ALA A 87 -8.80 -16.46 -12.51
N VAL A 88 -9.75 -16.36 -13.44
CA VAL A 88 -9.59 -16.83 -14.84
C VAL A 88 -8.53 -16.02 -15.57
N LEU A 89 -8.58 -14.69 -15.46
CA LEU A 89 -7.59 -13.83 -16.11
C LEU A 89 -6.18 -14.02 -15.52
N LEU A 90 -6.09 -14.30 -14.22
CA LEU A 90 -4.82 -14.63 -13.56
C LEU A 90 -4.30 -15.99 -14.03
N HIS A 91 -5.16 -17.01 -14.13
CA HIS A 91 -4.82 -18.33 -14.67
C HIS A 91 -4.20 -18.24 -16.06
N HIS A 92 -4.78 -17.42 -16.94
CA HIS A 92 -4.23 -17.19 -18.28
C HIS A 92 -3.02 -16.22 -18.30
N GLY A 93 -2.65 -15.61 -17.17
CA GLY A 93 -1.57 -14.63 -17.08
C GLY A 93 -1.85 -13.31 -17.83
N LEU A 94 -3.13 -12.93 -17.91
CA LEU A 94 -3.60 -11.69 -18.55
C LEU A 94 -3.68 -10.53 -17.55
N VAL A 95 -3.87 -10.85 -16.28
CA VAL A 95 -3.61 -9.96 -15.15
C VAL A 95 -2.46 -10.53 -14.34
N ARG A 96 -1.76 -9.66 -13.61
CA ARG A 96 -0.75 -10.05 -12.63
C ARG A 96 -1.35 -9.81 -11.26
N GLU A 97 -0.96 -10.64 -10.30
CA GLU A 97 -1.18 -10.32 -8.89
C GLU A 97 -0.74 -8.87 -8.61
N PRO A 98 -1.47 -8.15 -7.73
CA PRO A 98 -1.08 -6.81 -7.35
C PRO A 98 0.38 -6.84 -6.90
N LEU A 99 1.14 -5.82 -7.30
CA LEU A 99 2.58 -5.74 -7.02
C LEU A 99 2.85 -5.95 -5.52
N GLU A 100 1.97 -5.43 -4.67
CA GLU A 100 2.02 -5.62 -3.21
C GLU A 100 1.97 -7.08 -2.77
N ALA A 101 1.07 -7.90 -3.35
CA ALA A 101 0.96 -9.32 -3.01
C ALA A 101 2.22 -10.09 -3.39
N ARG A 102 2.80 -9.77 -4.56
CA ARG A 102 4.04 -10.39 -5.03
C ARG A 102 5.25 -9.96 -4.20
N VAL A 103 5.29 -8.70 -3.79
CA VAL A 103 6.32 -8.16 -2.89
C VAL A 103 6.22 -8.84 -1.53
N ARG A 104 5.02 -8.98 -0.98
CA ARG A 104 4.79 -9.66 0.31
C ARG A 104 5.31 -11.10 0.28
N LYS A 105 4.98 -11.86 -0.76
CA LYS A 105 5.49 -13.21 -0.97
C LYS A 105 7.02 -13.27 -1.06
N ALA A 106 7.63 -12.34 -1.80
CA ALA A 106 9.09 -12.25 -1.89
C ALA A 106 9.76 -11.97 -0.53
N LEU A 107 9.12 -11.19 0.33
CA LEU A 107 9.61 -10.92 1.69
C LEU A 107 9.43 -12.11 2.63
N GLU A 108 8.34 -12.87 2.48
CA GLU A 108 8.08 -14.11 3.23
C GLU A 108 9.15 -15.18 2.97
N ASP A 109 9.67 -15.29 1.74
CA ASP A 109 10.74 -16.23 1.40
C ASP A 109 12.08 -15.89 2.07
N VAL A 110 12.32 -14.60 2.34
CA VAL A 110 13.58 -14.09 2.91
C VAL A 110 13.54 -14.01 4.44
N GLN A 111 12.33 -13.91 5.02
CA GLN A 111 12.07 -13.87 6.47
C GLN A 111 12.83 -14.94 7.28
N PRO A 112 12.82 -16.24 6.92
CA PRO A 112 13.54 -17.27 7.68
C PRO A 112 15.05 -17.06 7.74
N TYR A 113 15.64 -16.61 6.62
CA TYR A 113 17.07 -16.31 6.54
C TYR A 113 17.44 -15.08 7.39
N MET A 114 16.58 -14.05 7.38
CA MET A 114 16.78 -12.85 8.19
C MET A 114 16.64 -13.13 9.69
N ALA A 115 15.63 -13.92 10.07
CA ALA A 115 15.40 -14.31 11.45
C ALA A 115 16.60 -15.08 12.04
N ALA A 116 17.25 -15.93 11.25
CA ALA A 116 18.47 -16.65 11.65
C ALA A 116 19.66 -15.72 11.96
N HIS A 117 19.66 -14.50 11.41
CA HIS A 117 20.68 -13.47 11.65
C HIS A 117 20.20 -12.40 12.64
N GLY A 118 19.11 -12.67 13.36
CA GLY A 118 18.54 -11.75 14.36
C GLY A 118 17.88 -10.51 13.76
N GLY A 119 17.52 -10.55 12.47
CA GLY A 119 16.85 -9.47 11.75
C GLY A 119 15.47 -9.85 11.22
N GLY A 120 14.82 -8.91 10.55
CA GLY A 120 13.56 -9.14 9.84
C GLY A 120 13.31 -8.07 8.79
N VAL A 121 12.29 -8.28 7.96
CA VAL A 121 11.85 -7.32 6.95
C VAL A 121 10.33 -7.21 6.94
N GLU A 122 9.84 -5.99 6.81
CA GLU A 122 8.42 -5.65 6.71
C GLU A 122 8.20 -4.77 5.47
N LEU A 123 7.10 -5.00 4.75
CA LEU A 123 6.66 -4.13 3.67
C LEU A 123 6.00 -2.88 4.27
N VAL A 124 6.42 -1.69 3.85
CA VAL A 124 5.79 -0.43 4.27
C VAL A 124 4.88 0.11 3.19
N ALA A 125 5.35 0.20 1.94
CA ALA A 125 4.51 0.67 0.84
C ALA A 125 5.03 0.21 -0.51
N VAL A 126 4.13 0.12 -1.49
CA VAL A 126 4.47 -0.01 -2.91
C VAL A 126 4.01 1.27 -3.62
N LYS A 127 4.96 2.12 -3.99
CA LYS A 127 4.72 3.39 -4.68
C LYS A 127 4.81 3.21 -6.19
N ALA A 128 3.80 3.71 -6.89
CA ALA A 128 3.85 3.83 -8.35
C ALA A 128 4.98 4.81 -8.75
N PRO A 129 5.70 4.57 -9.86
CA PRO A 129 5.49 3.49 -10.83
C PRO A 129 6.21 2.17 -10.52
N ASP A 130 7.27 2.16 -9.71
CA ASP A 130 8.18 1.01 -9.57
C ASP A 130 9.02 1.02 -8.28
N THR A 131 8.57 1.73 -7.23
CA THR A 131 9.32 1.91 -5.98
C THR A 131 8.70 1.09 -4.84
N VAL A 132 9.47 0.25 -4.17
CA VAL A 132 9.03 -0.48 -2.98
C VAL A 132 9.77 0.00 -1.74
N GLU A 133 9.00 0.31 -0.70
CA GLU A 133 9.50 0.75 0.59
C GLU A 133 9.44 -0.42 1.58
N ILE A 134 10.62 -0.83 2.05
CA ILE A 134 10.80 -1.94 2.99
C ILE A 134 11.43 -1.45 4.29
N ARG A 135 11.09 -2.07 5.41
CA ARG A 135 11.65 -1.79 6.72
C ARG A 135 12.43 -3.01 7.18
N LEU A 136 13.70 -2.82 7.54
CA LEU A 136 14.48 -3.87 8.20
C LEU A 136 14.29 -3.75 9.72
N THR A 137 14.07 -4.87 10.39
CA THR A 137 13.89 -4.99 11.84
C THR A 137 15.01 -5.83 12.47
N GLY A 138 15.18 -5.78 13.80
CA GLY A 138 16.16 -6.58 14.56
C GLY A 138 17.61 -6.06 14.49
N ALA A 139 18.60 -6.91 14.80
CA ALA A 139 20.03 -6.60 14.87
C ALA A 139 20.64 -6.07 13.55
N CYS A 140 19.87 -6.09 12.46
CA CYS A 140 20.23 -5.59 11.15
C CYS A 140 20.28 -4.05 11.05
N HIS A 141 19.78 -3.32 12.06
CA HIS A 141 19.80 -1.86 12.06
C HIS A 141 21.12 -1.24 12.57
N SER A 142 21.92 -1.97 13.36
CA SER A 142 23.00 -1.37 14.17
C SER A 142 24.43 -1.81 13.80
N CYS A 143 24.60 -2.68 12.79
CA CYS A 143 25.93 -3.10 12.32
C CYS A 143 26.16 -2.76 10.83
N PRO A 144 27.13 -1.88 10.48
CA PRO A 144 27.38 -1.45 9.09
C PRO A 144 27.76 -2.59 8.13
N ALA A 145 28.37 -3.66 8.64
CA ALA A 145 28.81 -4.80 7.83
C ALA A 145 27.68 -5.80 7.52
N SER A 146 26.71 -5.96 8.44
CA SER A 146 25.60 -6.92 8.28
C SER A 146 24.41 -6.34 7.51
N SER A 147 24.13 -5.04 7.66
CA SER A 147 23.03 -4.35 6.97
C SER A 147 23.16 -4.37 5.45
N THR A 148 24.39 -4.28 4.92
CA THR A 148 24.64 -4.26 3.46
C THR A 148 24.35 -5.62 2.81
N THR A 149 24.82 -6.73 3.38
CA THR A 149 24.62 -8.08 2.83
C THR A 149 23.16 -8.54 2.90
N LEU A 150 22.46 -8.19 3.99
CA LEU A 150 21.05 -8.51 4.16
C LEU A 150 20.14 -7.68 3.23
N SER A 151 20.43 -6.39 3.05
CA SER A 151 19.72 -5.55 2.08
C SER A 151 19.87 -6.07 0.65
N GLN A 152 21.08 -6.50 0.26
CA GLN A 152 21.32 -7.15 -1.03
C GLN A 152 20.55 -8.46 -1.20
N GLY A 153 20.37 -9.24 -0.13
CA GLY A 153 19.55 -10.46 -0.13
C GLY A 153 18.07 -10.17 -0.38
N VAL A 154 17.52 -9.16 0.30
CA VAL A 154 16.13 -8.71 0.10
C VAL A 154 15.95 -8.11 -1.31
N GLU A 155 16.89 -7.28 -1.77
CA GLU A 155 16.86 -6.72 -3.12
C GLU A 155 16.88 -7.80 -4.21
N LYS A 156 17.70 -8.84 -4.02
CA LYS A 156 17.77 -9.96 -4.96
C LYS A 156 16.44 -10.71 -5.02
N ALA A 157 15.86 -11.06 -3.87
CA ALA A 157 14.59 -11.77 -3.82
C ALA A 157 13.43 -10.95 -4.41
N LEU A 158 13.41 -9.63 -4.16
CA LEU A 158 12.43 -8.72 -4.76
C LEU A 158 12.59 -8.63 -6.28
N ARG A 159 13.82 -8.56 -6.80
CA ARG A 159 14.05 -8.55 -8.27
C ARG A 159 13.68 -9.88 -8.93
N GLU A 160 13.84 -11.01 -8.25
CA GLU A 160 13.44 -12.34 -8.74
C GLU A 160 11.92 -12.46 -8.86
N HIS A 161 11.17 -12.00 -7.86
CA HIS A 161 9.71 -12.08 -7.86
C HIS A 161 9.03 -10.92 -8.61
N CYS A 162 9.68 -9.76 -8.66
CA CYS A 162 9.15 -8.49 -9.16
C CYS A 162 10.20 -7.73 -10.00
N PRO A 163 10.51 -8.21 -11.23
CA PRO A 163 11.50 -7.57 -12.10
C PRO A 163 11.12 -6.15 -12.54
N GLU A 164 9.86 -5.74 -12.38
CA GLU A 164 9.41 -4.38 -12.65
C GLU A 164 9.81 -3.34 -11.58
N ILE A 165 10.29 -3.76 -10.40
CA ILE A 165 10.74 -2.83 -9.35
C ILE A 165 12.15 -2.34 -9.68
N GLN A 166 12.29 -1.05 -9.94
CA GLN A 166 13.59 -0.43 -10.20
C GLN A 166 14.23 0.15 -8.93
N HIS A 167 13.40 0.53 -7.95
CA HIS A 167 13.84 1.24 -6.77
C HIS A 167 13.35 0.54 -5.49
N ILE A 168 14.29 0.13 -4.65
CA ILE A 168 13.98 -0.43 -3.32
C ILE A 168 14.51 0.57 -2.30
N ARG A 169 13.60 1.14 -1.51
CA ARG A 169 13.91 2.15 -0.51
C ARG A 169 13.75 1.54 0.87
N GLN A 170 14.83 1.52 1.64
CA GLN A 170 14.74 1.16 3.04
C GLN A 170 14.20 2.34 3.84
N VAL A 171 13.05 2.15 4.48
CA VAL A 171 12.47 3.11 5.40
C VAL A 171 12.82 2.69 6.82
N SER A 172 13.77 3.38 7.42
CA SER A 172 14.08 3.23 8.85
C SER A 172 12.89 3.75 9.68
N ARG A 173 12.58 3.12 10.82
CA ARG A 173 11.85 3.84 11.87
C ARG A 173 12.71 5.05 12.20
N GLY A 174 12.13 6.24 12.32
CA GLY A 174 12.90 7.44 12.60
C GLY A 174 13.85 7.20 13.78
N GLN A 175 15.16 7.15 13.46
CA GLN A 175 16.38 7.24 14.27
C GLN A 175 17.51 6.73 13.36
N ASP A 176 18.53 7.46 12.94
CA ASP A 176 18.99 8.81 13.24
C ASP A 176 19.52 9.44 11.94
N ALA A 177 19.04 10.62 11.59
CA ALA A 177 19.75 11.44 10.62
C ALA A 177 21.02 11.96 11.31
N CYS A 178 22.16 11.51 10.80
CA CYS A 178 23.49 12.01 11.07
C CYS A 178 23.50 13.50 11.48
N ALA A 179 24.09 13.75 12.65
CA ALA A 179 24.48 15.07 13.08
C ALA A 179 25.33 15.73 11.98
N SER A 180 24.86 16.84 11.43
CA SER A 180 25.78 17.83 10.87
C SER A 180 26.63 18.36 12.04
N PRO A 181 27.95 18.57 11.88
CA PRO A 181 28.83 19.00 12.96
C PRO A 181 28.55 20.39 13.58
N ASP A 182 27.50 21.10 13.14
CA ASP A 182 27.35 22.54 13.38
C ASP A 182 26.10 22.97 14.21
N ASN A 183 25.32 22.08 14.86
CA ASN A 183 24.26 22.59 15.75
C ASN A 183 23.77 21.64 16.88
N PRO A 184 24.04 21.92 18.17
CA PRO A 184 23.75 21.03 19.29
C PRO A 184 22.30 21.11 19.85
N ALA A 185 21.31 21.56 19.08
CA ALA A 185 20.00 21.92 19.63
C ALA A 185 18.77 21.33 18.91
N VAL A 186 18.91 20.37 18.00
CA VAL A 186 17.78 19.77 17.27
C VAL A 186 17.47 18.37 17.82
N HIS A 187 16.30 18.21 18.43
CA HIS A 187 15.88 16.94 19.06
C HIS A 187 15.16 15.99 18.10
N TYR A 188 14.51 16.52 17.07
CA TYR A 188 13.79 15.73 16.09
C TYR A 188 13.69 16.45 14.75
N ILE A 189 13.78 15.71 13.65
CA ILE A 189 13.48 16.18 12.29
C ILE A 189 12.62 15.11 11.62
N SER A 190 11.45 15.51 11.12
CA SER A 190 10.55 14.60 10.40
C SER A 190 11.19 14.10 9.09
N PRO A 191 10.92 12.86 8.66
CA PRO A 191 11.39 12.32 7.38
C PRO A 191 10.99 13.18 6.15
N PHE A 192 9.88 13.91 6.26
CA PHE A 192 9.37 14.82 5.22
C PHE A 192 10.23 16.09 5.05
N ALA A 193 11.21 16.33 5.95
CA ALA A 193 12.10 17.48 5.87
C ALA A 193 13.22 17.34 4.83
N LEU A 194 13.53 16.14 4.34
CA LEU A 194 14.70 15.93 3.47
C LEU A 194 14.56 16.60 2.08
N ASN A 195 13.32 16.84 1.62
CA ASN A 195 13.05 17.40 0.27
C ASN A 195 12.21 18.70 0.28
N ALA A 196 11.77 19.18 1.45
CA ALA A 196 10.94 20.38 1.50
C ALA A 196 11.73 21.66 1.14
N LYS A 197 11.08 22.60 0.45
CA LYS A 197 11.65 23.90 0.03
C LYS A 197 11.06 25.03 0.87
N GLY A 198 11.83 26.11 1.09
CA GLY A 198 11.40 27.26 1.89
C GLY A 198 11.99 27.31 3.30
N GLY A 199 11.60 28.35 4.05
CA GLY A 199 12.10 28.63 5.40
C GLY A 199 11.30 27.95 6.51
N TRP A 200 11.99 27.61 7.60
CA TRP A 200 11.39 27.12 8.83
C TRP A 200 10.62 28.22 9.56
N GLN A 201 9.48 27.88 10.15
CA GLN A 201 8.61 28.80 10.88
C GLN A 201 8.22 28.19 12.21
N ASP A 202 8.33 28.97 13.29
CA ASP A 202 7.83 28.56 14.60
C ASP A 202 6.31 28.41 14.56
N LEU A 203 5.80 27.32 15.13
CA LEU A 203 4.37 27.00 15.12
C LEU A 203 3.79 26.78 16.52
N ALA A 204 4.52 26.10 17.41
CA ALA A 204 4.07 25.79 18.76
C ALA A 204 5.26 25.44 19.66
N LEU A 205 5.01 25.38 20.97
CA LEU A 205 5.89 24.68 21.90
C LEU A 205 5.55 23.18 21.93
N LEU A 206 6.56 22.33 22.15
CA LEU A 206 6.38 20.88 22.23
C LEU A 206 5.37 20.49 23.34
N THR A 207 5.38 21.24 24.44
CA THR A 207 4.49 21.06 25.60
C THR A 207 3.04 21.47 25.32
N GLU A 208 2.78 22.29 24.30
CA GLU A 208 1.42 22.65 23.91
C GLU A 208 0.72 21.54 23.13
N ILE A 209 1.50 20.62 22.51
CA ILE A 209 0.95 19.48 21.77
C ILE A 209 0.72 18.35 22.77
N PRO A 210 -0.54 17.88 22.94
CA PRO A 210 -0.84 16.78 23.85
C PRO A 210 -0.11 15.50 23.45
N GLU A 211 0.45 14.79 24.44
CA GLU A 211 1.05 13.47 24.21
C GLU A 211 0.00 12.49 23.69
N ARG A 212 0.25 11.86 22.54
CA ARG A 212 -0.69 10.98 21.83
C ARG A 212 -2.02 11.65 21.49
N GLY A 213 -2.01 12.97 21.30
CA GLY A 213 -3.16 13.75 20.86
C GLY A 213 -2.81 14.68 19.71
N VAL A 214 -3.74 15.57 19.39
CA VAL A 214 -3.59 16.57 18.33
C VAL A 214 -3.76 17.99 18.83
N LEU A 215 -3.15 18.93 18.12
CA LEU A 215 -3.26 20.37 18.35
C LEU A 215 -3.47 21.09 17.00
N GLU A 216 -4.50 21.92 16.92
CA GLU A 216 -4.69 22.82 15.78
C GLU A 216 -3.88 24.11 15.95
N ARG A 217 -3.23 24.54 14.87
CA ARG A 217 -2.60 25.86 14.76
C ARG A 217 -2.77 26.43 13.36
N THR A 218 -3.07 27.71 13.29
CA THR A 218 -3.11 28.43 12.02
C THR A 218 -1.77 29.12 11.73
N LEU A 219 -1.22 28.89 10.53
CA LEU A 219 0.00 29.53 10.04
C LEU A 219 -0.20 30.02 8.61
N LYS A 220 0.04 31.32 8.36
CA LYS A 220 -0.14 31.96 7.04
C LYS A 220 -1.52 31.70 6.41
N GLY A 221 -2.57 31.66 7.24
CA GLY A 221 -3.95 31.40 6.80
C GLY A 221 -4.26 29.92 6.48
N ARG A 222 -3.31 28.99 6.68
CA ARG A 222 -3.56 27.55 6.63
C ARG A 222 -3.75 27.01 8.04
N SER A 223 -4.82 26.27 8.27
CA SER A 223 -5.03 25.52 9.51
C SER A 223 -4.25 24.21 9.42
N LEU A 224 -3.41 23.95 10.42
CA LEU A 224 -2.50 22.81 10.51
C LEU A 224 -2.84 21.95 11.71
N LEU A 225 -2.68 20.65 11.55
CA LEU A 225 -2.89 19.64 12.58
C LEU A 225 -1.53 19.09 13.01
N LEU A 226 -1.16 19.31 14.26
CA LEU A 226 0.03 18.76 14.89
C LEU A 226 -0.33 17.52 15.69
N SER A 227 0.52 16.49 15.64
CA SER A 227 0.43 15.30 16.50
C SER A 227 1.78 15.02 17.15
N ARG A 228 1.76 14.47 18.37
CA ARG A 228 2.97 14.19 19.15
C ARG A 228 2.97 12.77 19.72
N GLN A 229 4.12 12.12 19.63
CA GLN A 229 4.45 10.89 20.37
C GLN A 229 5.90 10.98 20.89
N GLY A 230 6.07 11.25 22.19
CA GLY A 230 7.37 11.58 22.77
C GLY A 230 7.95 12.86 22.16
N ASP A 231 9.14 12.79 21.57
CA ASP A 231 9.79 13.92 20.90
C ASP A 231 9.51 13.96 19.38
N ALA A 232 8.81 12.94 18.85
CA ALA A 232 8.40 12.90 17.46
C ALA A 232 7.13 13.73 17.25
N VAL A 233 7.19 14.67 16.32
CA VAL A 233 6.07 15.54 15.97
C VAL A 233 5.79 15.47 14.47
N SER A 234 4.54 15.19 14.13
CA SER A 234 4.03 15.23 12.75
C SER A 234 3.13 16.44 12.55
N CYS A 235 3.08 16.97 11.33
CA CYS A 235 2.24 18.09 10.97
C CYS A 235 1.58 17.84 9.62
N PHE A 236 0.27 18.09 9.55
CA PHE A 236 -0.54 17.96 8.34
C PHE A 236 -1.37 19.23 8.12
N ASP A 237 -1.95 19.41 6.93
CA ASP A 237 -3.11 20.29 6.80
C ASP A 237 -4.24 19.78 7.71
N ASN A 238 -4.92 20.67 8.44
CA ASN A 238 -6.13 20.33 9.20
C ASN A 238 -7.34 20.16 8.26
N ARG A 239 -7.20 19.25 7.30
CA ARG A 239 -8.16 18.99 6.23
C ARG A 239 -8.13 17.50 5.90
N CYS A 240 -9.25 16.83 6.12
CA CYS A 240 -9.47 15.46 5.72
C CYS A 240 -9.26 15.33 4.21
N ALA A 241 -8.40 14.41 3.77
CA ALA A 241 -8.07 14.21 2.36
C ALA A 241 -9.28 13.75 1.50
N HIS A 242 -10.36 13.29 2.13
CA HIS A 242 -11.61 12.94 1.47
C HIS A 242 -12.35 14.17 0.91
N LEU A 243 -12.88 15.03 1.78
CA LEU A 243 -13.70 16.20 1.38
C LEU A 243 -13.23 17.53 2.00
N GLY A 244 -12.03 17.55 2.57
CA GLY A 244 -11.39 18.77 3.07
C GLY A 244 -11.92 19.30 4.40
N MET A 245 -12.79 18.55 5.09
CA MET A 245 -13.34 18.92 6.40
C MET A 245 -12.27 18.89 7.50
N PRO A 246 -12.37 19.73 8.54
CA PRO A 246 -11.39 19.79 9.62
C PRO A 246 -11.29 18.47 10.40
N LEU A 247 -10.09 18.14 10.84
CA LEU A 247 -9.76 16.90 11.56
C LEU A 247 -9.52 17.12 13.06
N ASP A 248 -9.28 18.35 13.50
CA ASP A 248 -8.94 18.71 14.89
C ASP A 248 -9.99 18.27 15.92
N MET A 249 -11.25 18.14 15.50
CA MET A 249 -12.35 17.63 16.33
C MET A 249 -12.54 16.10 16.23
N GLY A 250 -11.63 15.40 15.56
CA GLY A 250 -11.64 13.95 15.40
C GLY A 250 -11.23 13.21 16.67
N GLU A 251 -11.72 11.99 16.83
CA GLU A 251 -11.27 11.12 17.93
C GLU A 251 -9.90 10.52 17.59
N VAL A 252 -8.96 10.60 18.54
CA VAL A 252 -7.63 10.00 18.42
C VAL A 252 -7.56 8.75 19.28
N ARG A 253 -7.22 7.60 18.67
CA ARG A 253 -7.00 6.33 19.37
C ARG A 253 -5.78 5.64 18.79
N GLU A 254 -4.85 5.25 19.65
CA GLU A 254 -3.65 4.48 19.28
C GLU A 254 -2.82 5.08 18.12
N GLY A 255 -2.78 6.42 18.02
CA GLY A 255 -2.06 7.12 16.95
C GLY A 255 -2.83 7.23 15.63
N VAL A 256 -4.09 6.81 15.60
CA VAL A 256 -5.02 7.00 14.48
C VAL A 256 -5.98 8.12 14.83
N ILE A 257 -6.21 9.05 13.90
CA ILE A 257 -7.30 10.03 13.99
C ILE A 257 -8.46 9.65 13.09
N ARG A 258 -9.67 9.64 13.64
CA ARG A 258 -10.90 9.41 12.89
C ARG A 258 -11.58 10.74 12.58
N CYS A 259 -11.76 11.02 11.30
CA CYS A 259 -12.50 12.19 10.81
C CYS A 259 -13.94 12.17 11.35
N PRO A 260 -14.39 13.24 12.04
CA PRO A 260 -15.69 13.24 12.72
C PRO A 260 -16.89 13.30 11.78
N TYR A 261 -16.66 13.59 10.49
CA TYR A 261 -17.73 13.77 9.50
C TYR A 261 -18.10 12.48 8.77
N HIS A 262 -17.11 11.77 8.23
CA HIS A 262 -17.32 10.60 7.37
C HIS A 262 -16.55 9.37 7.85
N GLY A 263 -15.88 9.46 9.01
CA GLY A 263 -15.24 8.32 9.65
C GLY A 263 -13.95 7.84 9.01
N PHE A 264 -13.35 8.60 8.09
CA PHE A 264 -12.04 8.27 7.51
C PHE A 264 -10.97 8.25 8.59
N GLU A 265 -10.11 7.25 8.56
CA GLU A 265 -9.09 7.03 9.58
C GLU A 265 -7.70 7.28 9.01
N TYR A 266 -6.88 8.01 9.76
CA TYR A 266 -5.54 8.42 9.33
C TYR A 266 -4.51 8.13 10.42
N LEU A 267 -3.39 7.52 10.03
CA LEU A 267 -2.22 7.38 10.88
C LEU A 267 -1.57 8.76 11.10
N LEU A 268 -1.42 9.16 12.36
CA LEU A 268 -0.88 10.47 12.73
C LEU A 268 0.65 10.56 12.63
N ASP A 269 1.34 9.43 12.48
CA ASP A 269 2.80 9.42 12.29
C ASP A 269 3.17 9.69 10.82
N SER A 270 2.42 9.15 9.87
CA SER A 270 2.72 9.14 8.44
C SER A 270 1.77 10.00 7.60
N GLY A 271 0.54 10.22 8.07
CA GLY A 271 -0.56 10.79 7.29
C GLY A 271 -1.33 9.77 6.45
N GLU A 272 -1.05 8.47 6.64
CA GLU A 272 -1.63 7.40 5.83
C GLU A 272 -3.11 7.19 6.13
N CYS A 273 -3.96 7.15 5.10
CA CYS A 273 -5.36 6.80 5.24
C CYS A 273 -5.58 5.28 5.26
N LEU A 274 -6.14 4.80 6.37
CA LEU A 274 -6.44 3.37 6.58
C LEU A 274 -7.73 2.92 5.92
N THR A 275 -8.65 3.85 5.64
CA THR A 275 -9.96 3.56 5.05
C THR A 275 -9.95 3.59 3.52
N ALA A 276 -9.05 4.34 2.89
CA ALA A 276 -8.89 4.40 1.44
C ALA A 276 -7.48 4.89 1.07
N SER A 277 -6.69 4.03 0.40
CA SER A 277 -5.27 4.26 0.15
C SER A 277 -4.98 5.35 -0.89
N GLU A 278 -6.00 5.86 -1.59
CA GLU A 278 -5.85 6.93 -2.57
C GLU A 278 -5.90 8.34 -1.96
N VAL A 279 -6.33 8.51 -0.70
CA VAL A 279 -6.60 9.83 -0.09
C VAL A 279 -5.76 10.09 1.14
N GLN A 280 -4.49 10.44 0.92
CA GLN A 280 -3.49 10.66 1.97
C GLN A 280 -3.50 12.10 2.51
N LEU A 281 -3.17 12.29 3.79
CA LEU A 281 -3.02 13.64 4.35
C LEU A 281 -1.85 14.38 3.71
N CYS A 282 -1.98 15.69 3.56
CA CYS A 282 -0.88 16.54 3.11
C CYS A 282 0.06 16.81 4.28
N SER A 283 1.20 16.13 4.29
CA SER A 283 2.23 16.25 5.33
C SER A 283 3.10 17.50 5.15
N HIS A 284 3.64 18.01 6.24
CA HIS A 284 4.60 19.11 6.24
C HIS A 284 5.86 18.73 7.00
N ALA A 285 6.98 19.34 6.60
CA ALA A 285 8.25 19.10 7.28
C ALA A 285 8.22 19.74 8.68
N VAL A 286 8.51 18.97 9.71
CA VAL A 286 8.62 19.43 11.10
C VAL A 286 10.02 19.19 11.63
N ARG A 287 10.48 20.06 12.51
CA ARG A 287 11.62 19.83 13.40
C ARG A 287 11.35 20.38 14.78
N VAL A 288 11.99 19.79 15.78
CA VAL A 288 11.95 20.23 17.17
C VAL A 288 13.34 20.71 17.57
N ILE A 289 13.43 21.97 18.03
CA ILE A 289 14.67 22.61 18.48
C ILE A 289 14.48 23.08 19.92
N GLY A 290 15.15 22.43 20.88
CA GLY A 290 14.79 22.56 22.29
C GLY A 290 13.31 22.24 22.51
N GLU A 291 12.56 23.21 23.04
CA GLU A 291 11.10 23.10 23.25
C GLU A 291 10.27 23.63 22.06
N ARG A 292 10.90 24.17 21.02
CA ARG A 292 10.19 24.82 19.89
C ARG A 292 9.93 23.83 18.76
N VAL A 293 8.69 23.78 18.31
CA VAL A 293 8.26 23.05 17.11
C VAL A 293 8.22 24.01 15.94
N GLN A 294 9.03 23.72 14.92
CA GLN A 294 9.10 24.46 13.68
C GLN A 294 8.56 23.64 12.53
N VAL A 295 7.77 24.27 11.68
CA VAL A 295 7.22 23.67 10.46
C VAL A 295 7.77 24.36 9.22
N ARG A 296 7.87 23.60 8.14
CA ARG A 296 8.08 24.08 6.79
C ARG A 296 7.01 23.47 5.89
N LEU A 297 6.15 24.35 5.39
CA LEU A 297 4.98 23.99 4.59
C LEU A 297 5.39 23.40 3.24
N GLU A 298 4.75 22.30 2.85
CA GLU A 298 4.86 21.77 1.50
C GLU A 298 3.93 22.57 0.54
N GLY A 299 4.42 22.87 -0.66
CA GLY A 299 3.64 23.58 -1.70
C GLY A 299 3.67 25.11 -1.66
N GLY A 300 4.61 25.74 -0.94
CA GLY A 300 4.77 27.21 -0.92
C GLY A 300 5.48 27.77 -2.16
N GLY A 301 4.86 27.67 -3.32
CA GLY A 301 5.22 28.43 -4.52
C GLY A 301 3.98 29.15 -5.04
N THR A 302 4.03 30.47 -5.10
CA THR A 302 3.19 31.27 -6.01
C THR A 302 3.30 30.76 -7.43
#